data_AF-A0AAF0S1D5-F1
#
_entry.id   AF-A0AAF0S1D5-F1
#
_cell.length_a   1.000
_cell.length_b   1.000
_cell.length_c   1.000
_cell.angle_alpha   90.00
_cell.angle_beta   90.00
_cell.angle_gamma   90.00
#
_symmetry.space_group_name_H-M   'P 1'
#
loop_
_entity.id
_entity.type
_entity.pdbx_description
1 polymer ?
#
loop_
_entity_poly.entity_id
_entity_poly.type
_entity_poly.pdbx_seq_one_letter_code
_entity_poly.pdbx_strand_id
1 'polypeptide(L)'
;MTRRKLLLVGIDGLRVDDALTDGAAPALASIVRDGGILPMTMEVPTISGPGWSSILTGATHAQHGVFDNSFSGNTLHRSADFLSRIGRDLDRGTFAASGWPPLVDPAGPGPVIATRSDDQRAGRHRIVVRDGETYGYRYADGDITAFALLALREAGPDASFVYLGETDEAAHLYGGTSSEYAAATQRVDQHLARLASAVTRRSVDHDEEWVVAVTTDHGHVDEGGHGWDAPVLTRSFLATVVLRDGVAGPLPEAPEALRPETVADLLVDVVLTPGTTS
;
A
#
# COMPACT_ATOMS: atom_id res chain seq x y z
N MET A 1 -20.30 11.41 14.59
CA MET A 1 -19.21 11.53 13.62
C MET A 1 -18.91 10.14 13.11
N THR A 2 -18.85 9.94 11.80
CA THR A 2 -18.51 8.67 11.17
C THR A 2 -17.01 8.39 11.36
N ARG A 3 -16.68 7.14 11.69
CA ARG A 3 -15.30 6.69 11.84
C ARG A 3 -14.74 6.43 10.45
N ARG A 4 -13.62 7.07 10.11
CA ARG A 4 -12.92 6.80 8.83
C ARG A 4 -12.27 5.42 8.85
N LYS A 5 -12.39 4.73 7.73
CA LYS A 5 -11.72 3.47 7.40
C LYS A 5 -10.66 3.71 6.33
N LEU A 6 -9.62 2.89 6.30
CA LEU A 6 -8.49 3.05 5.38
C LEU A 6 -8.23 1.77 4.57
N LEU A 7 -7.98 1.94 3.28
CA LEU A 7 -7.38 0.95 2.41
C LEU A 7 -6.11 1.54 1.80
N LEU A 8 -4.94 1.07 2.23
CA LEU A 8 -3.67 1.33 1.55
C LEU A 8 -3.38 0.21 0.55
N VAL A 9 -3.20 0.57 -0.72
CA VAL A 9 -2.73 -0.32 -1.78
C VAL A 9 -1.29 0.05 -2.13
N GLY A 10 -0.36 -0.86 -1.88
CA GLY A 10 1.03 -0.74 -2.33
C GLY A 10 1.20 -1.43 -3.68
N ILE A 11 1.75 -0.72 -4.66
CA ILE A 11 2.11 -1.26 -5.97
C ILE A 11 3.63 -1.17 -6.09
N ASP A 12 4.32 -2.31 -6.06
CA ASP A 12 5.78 -2.36 -6.05
C ASP A 12 6.38 -1.94 -7.40
N GLY A 13 7.49 -1.21 -7.37
CA GLY A 13 8.26 -0.83 -8.55
C GLY A 13 7.53 0.06 -9.57
N LEU A 14 6.44 0.72 -9.19
CA LEU A 14 5.63 1.53 -10.11
C LEU A 14 6.31 2.86 -10.49
N ARG A 15 6.64 3.03 -11.76
CA ARG A 15 6.96 4.33 -12.37
C ARG A 15 5.70 5.20 -12.50
N VAL A 16 5.50 6.11 -11.55
CA VAL A 16 4.31 6.97 -11.48
C VAL A 16 4.07 7.81 -12.74
N ASP A 17 5.13 8.31 -13.38
CA ASP A 17 4.99 9.15 -14.58
C ASP A 17 4.35 8.37 -15.73
N ASP A 18 4.74 7.11 -15.89
CA ASP A 18 4.22 6.23 -16.93
C ASP A 18 2.80 5.77 -16.60
N ALA A 19 2.54 5.45 -15.32
CA ALA A 19 1.23 5.02 -14.85
C ALA A 19 0.14 6.10 -15.03
N LEU A 20 0.51 7.38 -14.92
CA LEU A 20 -0.41 8.51 -15.10
C LEU A 20 -0.54 9.00 -16.56
N THR A 21 0.11 8.34 -17.52
CA THR A 21 -0.16 8.59 -18.95
C THR A 21 -1.55 8.07 -19.35
N ASP A 22 -2.12 8.65 -20.41
CA ASP A 22 -3.48 8.34 -20.84
C ASP A 22 -3.65 6.84 -21.17
N GLY A 23 -4.60 6.20 -20.48
CA GLY A 23 -4.92 4.77 -20.64
C GLY A 23 -4.00 3.77 -19.95
N ALA A 24 -2.92 4.21 -19.27
CA ALA A 24 -1.96 3.29 -18.63
C ALA A 24 -2.51 2.68 -17.33
N ALA A 25 -2.97 3.51 -16.39
CA ALA A 25 -3.61 3.09 -15.14
C ALA A 25 -4.87 3.94 -14.84
N PRO A 26 -6.01 3.66 -15.53
CA PRO A 26 -7.22 4.46 -15.38
C PRO A 26 -7.79 4.56 -13.97
N ALA A 27 -7.69 3.51 -13.14
CA ALA A 27 -8.20 3.56 -11.77
C ALA A 27 -7.33 4.46 -10.87
N LEU A 28 -6.00 4.33 -10.97
CA LEU A 28 -5.08 5.24 -10.31
C LEU A 28 -5.31 6.69 -10.76
N ALA A 29 -5.44 6.93 -12.06
CA ALA A 29 -5.72 8.26 -12.61
C ALA A 29 -7.04 8.84 -12.07
N SER A 30 -8.07 8.01 -11.87
CA SER A 30 -9.32 8.42 -11.24
C SER A 30 -9.14 8.83 -9.78
N ILE A 31 -8.38 8.06 -9.00
CA ILE A 31 -8.07 8.38 -7.59
C ILE A 31 -7.35 9.73 -7.50
N VAL A 32 -6.37 9.97 -8.37
CA VAL A 32 -5.64 11.25 -8.43
C VAL A 32 -6.55 12.41 -8.82
N ARG A 33 -7.42 12.21 -9.82
CA ARG A 33 -8.34 13.24 -10.34
C ARG A 33 -9.41 13.66 -9.32
N ASP A 34 -10.01 12.70 -8.63
CA ASP A 34 -11.12 12.94 -7.71
C ASP A 34 -10.67 13.28 -6.28
N GLY A 35 -9.47 12.82 -5.91
CA GLY A 35 -8.91 13.02 -4.58
C GLY A 35 -7.68 13.91 -4.60
N GLY A 36 -6.52 13.34 -4.93
CA GLY A 36 -5.28 14.08 -5.07
C GLY A 36 -4.05 13.18 -5.05
N ILE A 37 -2.89 13.78 -5.32
CA ILE A 37 -1.59 13.12 -5.29
C ILE A 37 -0.58 13.96 -4.51
N LEU A 38 0.11 13.30 -3.59
CA LEU A 38 1.18 13.90 -2.80
C LEU A 38 2.51 13.34 -3.31
N PRO A 39 3.39 14.17 -3.91
CA PRO A 39 4.68 13.69 -4.35
C PRO A 39 5.56 13.30 -3.17
N MET A 40 6.33 12.23 -3.35
CA MET A 40 7.25 11.70 -2.36
C MET A 40 8.58 11.33 -3.03
N THR A 41 9.69 11.49 -2.31
CA THR A 41 11.01 11.03 -2.77
C THR A 41 11.52 9.98 -1.81
N MET A 42 11.81 8.80 -2.32
CA MET A 42 12.33 7.66 -1.57
C MET A 42 13.81 7.86 -1.24
N GLU A 43 14.21 7.44 -0.05
CA GLU A 43 15.61 7.43 0.35
C GLU A 43 16.36 6.28 -0.34
N VAL A 44 17.67 6.47 -0.53
CA VAL A 44 18.56 5.43 -1.06
C VAL A 44 18.99 4.51 0.08
N PRO A 45 19.07 3.18 -0.11
CA PRO A 45 18.82 2.47 -1.35
C PRO A 45 17.33 2.36 -1.69
N THR A 46 16.97 2.60 -2.96
CA THR A 46 15.61 2.43 -3.50
C THR A 46 15.31 0.96 -3.75
N ILE A 47 15.37 0.17 -2.67
CA ILE A 47 15.12 -1.28 -2.63
C ILE A 47 13.87 -1.50 -1.78
N SER A 48 13.09 -2.54 -2.10
CA SER A 48 11.76 -2.72 -1.53
C SER A 48 11.73 -2.87 -0.02
N GLY A 49 12.65 -3.62 0.58
CA GLY A 49 12.72 -3.80 2.03
C GLY A 49 12.86 -2.48 2.78
N PRO A 50 13.90 -1.68 2.50
CA PRO A 50 14.07 -0.34 3.07
C PRO A 50 12.88 0.60 2.80
N GLY A 51 12.40 0.66 1.55
CA GLY A 51 11.31 1.54 1.14
C GLY A 51 9.99 1.23 1.85
N TRP A 52 9.51 -0.02 1.78
CA TRP A 52 8.29 -0.46 2.47
C TRP A 52 8.42 -0.35 3.99
N SER A 53 9.59 -0.64 4.57
CA SER A 53 9.81 -0.45 6.00
C SER A 53 9.59 1.00 6.40
N SER A 54 10.08 1.95 5.62
CA SER A 54 9.90 3.38 5.91
C SER A 54 8.44 3.80 5.80
N ILE A 55 7.78 3.45 4.69
CA ILE A 55 6.37 3.79 4.41
C ILE A 55 5.43 3.23 5.48
N LEU A 56 5.61 1.95 5.85
CA LEU A 56 4.66 1.24 6.71
C LEU A 56 4.91 1.47 8.20
N THR A 57 6.15 1.76 8.60
CA THR A 57 6.51 1.97 10.01
C THR A 57 6.71 3.41 10.40
N GLY A 58 6.81 4.35 9.44
CA GLY A 58 7.08 5.76 9.72
C GLY A 58 8.46 5.99 10.34
N ALA A 59 9.42 5.11 10.03
CA ALA A 59 10.78 5.17 10.54
C ALA A 59 11.76 5.29 9.38
N THR A 60 12.90 5.95 9.57
CA THR A 60 13.95 6.01 8.55
C THR A 60 14.74 4.70 8.44
N HIS A 61 15.52 4.53 7.37
CA HIS A 61 16.45 3.40 7.20
C HIS A 61 17.31 3.16 8.45
N ALA A 62 17.84 4.24 9.05
CA ALA A 62 18.66 4.18 10.25
C ALA A 62 17.88 3.73 11.50
N GLN A 63 16.59 4.04 11.59
CA GLN A 63 15.75 3.71 12.74
C GLN A 63 15.24 2.26 12.70
N HIS A 64 14.80 1.78 11.53
CA HIS A 64 14.32 0.40 11.38
C HIS A 64 15.42 -0.60 11.01
N GLY A 65 16.60 -0.14 10.58
CA GLY A 65 17.78 -0.98 10.34
C GLY A 65 17.66 -1.92 9.15
N VAL A 66 16.78 -1.65 8.20
CA VAL A 66 16.63 -2.45 6.96
C VAL A 66 17.34 -1.70 5.84
N PHE A 67 18.35 -2.33 5.24
CA PHE A 67 19.17 -1.73 4.18
C PHE A 67 19.14 -2.54 2.87
N ASP A 68 18.53 -3.73 2.87
CA ASP A 68 18.34 -4.60 1.72
C ASP A 68 17.16 -5.56 1.96
N ASN A 69 16.87 -6.42 0.98
CA ASN A 69 15.80 -7.42 1.04
C ASN A 69 16.14 -8.66 1.89
N SER A 70 17.31 -8.71 2.55
CA SER A 70 17.63 -9.77 3.51
C SER A 70 17.04 -9.51 4.89
N PHE A 71 16.72 -8.25 5.21
CA PHE A 71 16.27 -7.79 6.53
C PHE A 71 17.22 -8.17 7.69
N SER A 72 18.47 -8.54 7.40
CA SER A 72 19.41 -9.02 8.40
C SER A 72 19.74 -7.93 9.43
N GLY A 73 19.58 -8.22 10.73
CA GLY A 73 19.94 -7.31 11.81
C GLY A 73 19.00 -6.12 12.00
N ASN A 74 17.82 -6.13 11.38
CA ASN A 74 16.84 -5.06 11.49
C ASN A 74 16.33 -4.85 12.94
N THR A 75 15.73 -3.68 13.17
CA THR A 75 15.10 -3.28 14.43
C THR A 75 13.62 -2.94 14.25
N LEU A 76 12.93 -3.58 13.29
CA LEU A 76 11.50 -3.33 12.99
C LEU A 76 10.60 -3.45 14.22
N HIS A 77 10.92 -4.35 15.16
CA HIS A 77 10.20 -4.51 16.43
C HIS A 77 10.15 -3.24 17.30
N ARG A 78 11.01 -2.23 17.05
CA ARG A 78 11.02 -0.94 17.76
C ARG A 78 10.10 0.10 17.15
N SER A 79 9.70 -0.09 15.89
CA SER A 79 8.88 0.84 15.12
C SER A 79 7.60 0.15 14.71
N ALA A 80 6.55 0.32 15.50
CA ALA A 80 5.25 -0.29 15.21
C ALA A 80 4.74 0.17 13.83
N ASP A 81 4.32 -0.77 12.99
CA ASP A 81 3.67 -0.46 11.71
C ASP A 81 2.32 0.24 11.91
N PHE A 82 1.82 0.90 10.85
CA PHE A 82 0.60 1.68 10.93
C PHE A 82 -0.65 0.86 11.33
N LEU A 83 -0.77 -0.42 10.92
CA LEU A 83 -1.89 -1.27 11.33
C LEU A 83 -1.79 -1.65 12.80
N SER A 84 -0.58 -1.91 13.29
CA SER A 84 -0.31 -2.13 14.72
C SER A 84 -0.64 -0.91 15.56
N ARG A 85 -0.35 0.31 15.08
CA ARG A 85 -0.69 1.56 15.76
C ARG A 85 -2.21 1.77 15.83
N ILE A 86 -2.91 1.57 14.71
CA ILE A 86 -4.38 1.69 14.63
C ILE A 86 -5.08 0.63 15.48
N GLY A 87 -4.61 -0.61 15.46
CA GLY A 87 -5.21 -1.72 16.20
C GLY A 87 -4.95 -1.71 17.72
N ARG A 88 -4.26 -0.70 18.27
CA ARG A 88 -4.19 -0.50 19.73
C ARG A 88 -5.56 -0.16 20.32
N ASP A 89 -6.43 0.46 19.52
CA ASP A 89 -7.85 0.61 19.82
C ASP A 89 -8.54 -0.73 19.56
N LEU A 90 -8.99 -1.39 20.63
CA LEU A 90 -9.53 -2.75 20.58
C LEU A 90 -10.86 -2.86 19.81
N ASP A 91 -11.50 -1.73 19.53
CA ASP A 91 -12.70 -1.65 18.68
C ASP A 91 -12.32 -1.53 17.19
N ARG A 92 -11.04 -1.61 16.81
CA ARG A 92 -10.60 -1.57 15.41
C ARG A 92 -10.19 -2.94 14.88
N GLY A 93 -10.80 -3.33 13.76
CA GLY A 93 -10.37 -4.45 12.95
C GLY A 93 -9.30 -4.03 11.95
N THR A 94 -8.29 -4.86 11.71
CA THR A 94 -7.22 -4.57 10.74
C THR A 94 -6.90 -5.75 9.85
N PHE A 95 -6.52 -5.49 8.61
CA PHE A 95 -6.25 -6.51 7.60
C PHE A 95 -4.96 -6.23 6.84
N ALA A 96 -4.17 -7.26 6.56
CA ALA A 96 -3.02 -7.17 5.66
C ALA A 96 -3.03 -8.36 4.69
N ALA A 97 -2.75 -8.10 3.43
CA ALA A 97 -2.56 -9.12 2.41
C ALA A 97 -1.36 -8.76 1.53
N SER A 98 -0.40 -9.68 1.41
CA SER A 98 0.78 -9.44 0.57
C SER A 98 1.25 -10.68 -0.16
N GLY A 99 1.65 -10.45 -1.41
CA GLY A 99 2.38 -11.38 -2.28
C GLY A 99 3.88 -11.45 -1.97
N TRP A 100 4.40 -10.58 -1.11
CA TRP A 100 5.81 -10.56 -0.72
C TRP A 100 5.95 -10.95 0.77
N PRO A 101 6.40 -12.19 1.08
CA PRO A 101 6.45 -12.70 2.44
C PRO A 101 7.13 -11.78 3.48
N PRO A 102 8.24 -11.07 3.19
CA PRO A 102 8.88 -10.17 4.15
C PRO A 102 7.98 -9.05 4.71
N LEU A 103 6.87 -8.71 4.06
CA LEU A 103 5.95 -7.71 4.62
C LEU A 103 5.06 -8.25 5.74
N VAL A 104 4.76 -9.55 5.75
CA VAL A 104 3.64 -10.09 6.55
C VAL A 104 3.87 -11.48 7.15
N ASP A 105 4.82 -12.27 6.63
CA ASP A 105 5.05 -13.64 7.07
C ASP A 105 5.99 -13.68 8.29
N PRO A 106 5.54 -14.13 9.48
CA PRO A 106 6.40 -14.32 10.65
C PRO A 106 7.50 -15.36 10.46
N ALA A 107 7.38 -16.28 9.49
CA ALA A 107 8.41 -17.24 9.17
C ALA A 107 9.47 -16.69 8.20
N GLY A 108 9.19 -15.52 7.58
CA GLY A 108 10.10 -14.84 6.67
C GLY A 108 11.16 -14.00 7.38
N PRO A 109 12.04 -13.33 6.62
CA PRO A 109 13.09 -12.47 7.18
C PRO A 109 12.56 -11.14 7.76
N GLY A 110 11.32 -10.79 7.40
CA GLY A 110 10.53 -9.77 8.10
C GLY A 110 9.84 -10.34 9.36
N PRO A 111 8.60 -9.94 9.71
CA PRO A 111 7.67 -9.15 8.93
C PRO A 111 7.74 -7.65 9.26
N VAL A 112 7.52 -6.79 8.25
CA VAL A 112 7.36 -5.34 8.45
C VAL A 112 6.06 -5.05 9.21
N ILE A 113 4.95 -5.68 8.83
CA ILE A 113 3.67 -5.61 9.53
C ILE A 113 3.65 -6.70 10.61
N ALA A 114 3.50 -6.29 11.87
CA ALA A 114 3.58 -7.23 12.97
C ALA A 114 2.42 -8.26 12.94
N THR A 115 2.76 -9.53 13.17
CA THR A 115 1.81 -10.65 13.13
C THR A 115 0.66 -10.50 14.12
N ARG A 116 0.91 -9.94 15.30
CA ARG A 116 -0.09 -9.74 16.37
C ARG A 116 -0.99 -10.97 16.60
N SER A 117 -0.37 -12.11 16.92
CA SER A 117 -1.04 -13.40 17.04
C SER A 117 -2.24 -13.40 18.01
N ASP A 118 -2.18 -12.59 19.07
CA ASP A 118 -3.27 -12.45 20.05
C ASP A 118 -4.49 -11.76 19.43
N ASP A 119 -4.28 -10.71 18.62
CA ASP A 119 -5.35 -10.04 17.87
C ASP A 119 -5.91 -10.93 16.76
N GLN A 120 -5.08 -11.76 16.13
CA GLN A 120 -5.56 -12.76 15.17
C GLN A 120 -6.46 -13.81 15.81
N ARG A 121 -6.08 -14.34 16.98
CA ARG A 121 -6.93 -15.27 17.75
C ARG A 121 -8.24 -14.62 18.19
N ALA A 122 -8.21 -13.32 18.47
CA ALA A 122 -9.40 -12.55 18.83
C ALA A 122 -10.22 -12.06 17.62
N GLY A 123 -9.79 -12.35 16.39
CA GLY A 123 -10.47 -11.91 15.16
C GLY A 123 -10.35 -10.41 14.86
N ARG A 124 -9.48 -9.68 15.56
CA ARG A 124 -9.24 -8.23 15.36
C ARG A 124 -8.17 -7.93 14.32
N HIS A 125 -7.33 -8.91 14.00
CA HIS A 125 -6.36 -8.80 12.93
C HIS A 125 -6.40 -10.01 12.02
N ARG A 126 -6.20 -9.81 10.72
CA ARG A 126 -6.10 -10.90 9.74
C ARG A 126 -4.97 -10.62 8.77
N ILE A 127 -4.15 -11.64 8.55
CA ILE A 127 -3.06 -11.63 7.57
C ILE A 127 -3.33 -12.68 6.50
N VAL A 128 -3.05 -12.34 5.25
CA VAL A 128 -3.01 -13.25 4.11
C VAL A 128 -1.63 -13.15 3.47
N VAL A 129 -0.97 -14.30 3.33
CA VAL A 129 0.35 -14.41 2.69
C VAL A 129 0.22 -15.24 1.43
N ARG A 130 0.75 -14.75 0.32
CA ARG A 130 1.02 -15.52 -0.90
C ARG A 130 2.47 -15.28 -1.27
N ASP A 131 3.17 -16.33 -1.70
CA ASP A 131 4.58 -16.23 -2.03
C ASP A 131 4.73 -15.98 -3.54
N GLY A 132 4.73 -14.70 -3.92
CA GLY A 132 4.91 -14.25 -5.30
C GLY A 132 6.32 -14.48 -5.82
N GLU A 133 7.34 -14.43 -4.96
CA GLU A 133 8.73 -14.76 -5.31
C GLU A 133 8.85 -16.18 -5.86
N THR A 134 8.22 -17.15 -5.17
CA THR A 134 8.31 -18.57 -5.56
C THR A 134 7.31 -18.94 -6.65
N TYR A 135 6.09 -18.39 -6.60
CA TYR A 135 4.97 -18.85 -7.44
C TYR A 135 4.51 -17.86 -8.52
N GLY A 136 5.17 -16.70 -8.63
CA GLY A 136 4.91 -15.64 -9.61
C GLY A 136 3.90 -14.60 -9.13
N TYR A 137 4.23 -13.32 -9.29
CA TYR A 137 3.44 -12.22 -8.73
C TYR A 137 2.10 -12.04 -9.43
N ARG A 138 2.00 -12.32 -10.73
CA ARG A 138 0.71 -12.28 -11.44
C ARG A 138 -0.39 -13.11 -10.77
N TYR A 139 -0.05 -14.31 -10.32
CA TYR A 139 -1.02 -15.19 -9.65
C TYR A 139 -1.21 -14.79 -8.19
N ALA A 140 -0.13 -14.41 -7.51
CA ALA A 140 -0.20 -13.93 -6.13
C ALA A 140 -1.08 -12.69 -6.01
N ASP A 141 -0.92 -11.68 -6.87
CA ASP A 141 -1.72 -10.45 -6.91
C ASP A 141 -3.22 -10.75 -7.14
N GLY A 142 -3.51 -11.75 -7.98
CA GLY A 142 -4.86 -12.27 -8.19
C GLY A 142 -5.49 -12.84 -6.92
N ASP A 143 -4.77 -13.70 -6.23
CA ASP A 143 -5.19 -14.30 -4.95
C ASP A 143 -5.33 -13.24 -3.85
N ILE A 144 -4.31 -12.39 -3.69
CA ILE A 144 -4.28 -11.30 -2.71
C ILE A 144 -5.49 -10.39 -2.90
N THR A 145 -5.79 -10.00 -4.15
CA THR A 145 -6.98 -9.22 -4.47
C THR A 145 -8.26 -9.97 -4.11
N ALA A 146 -8.36 -11.27 -4.40
CA ALA A 146 -9.56 -12.05 -4.08
C ALA A 146 -9.82 -12.11 -2.56
N PHE A 147 -8.78 -12.35 -1.76
CA PHE A 147 -8.89 -12.34 -0.29
C PHE A 147 -9.20 -10.96 0.26
N ALA A 148 -8.56 -9.92 -0.27
CA ALA A 148 -8.83 -8.54 0.13
C ALA A 148 -10.28 -8.15 -0.18
N LEU A 149 -10.81 -8.51 -1.35
CA LEU A 149 -12.21 -8.27 -1.70
C LEU A 149 -13.18 -8.97 -0.72
N LEU A 150 -12.88 -10.20 -0.31
CA LEU A 150 -13.69 -10.91 0.69
C LEU A 150 -13.62 -10.20 2.04
N ALA A 151 -12.42 -9.85 2.51
CA ALA A 151 -12.24 -9.16 3.79
C ALA A 151 -12.95 -7.80 3.82
N LEU A 152 -12.79 -6.99 2.78
CA LEU A 152 -13.44 -5.70 2.66
C LEU A 152 -14.97 -5.87 2.67
N ARG A 153 -15.53 -6.74 1.82
CA ARG A 153 -16.99 -6.90 1.71
C ARG A 153 -17.65 -7.46 2.96
N GLU A 154 -17.05 -8.48 3.58
CA GLU A 154 -17.71 -9.21 4.67
C GLU A 154 -17.36 -8.65 6.05
N ALA A 155 -16.09 -8.29 6.28
CA ALA A 155 -15.62 -7.87 7.60
C ALA A 155 -15.52 -6.35 7.75
N GLY A 156 -15.27 -5.61 6.67
CA GLY A 156 -15.08 -4.16 6.70
C GLY A 156 -14.02 -3.66 7.71
N PRO A 157 -12.75 -4.12 7.63
CA PRO A 157 -11.70 -3.69 8.56
C PRO A 157 -11.56 -2.16 8.59
N ASP A 158 -11.20 -1.60 9.74
CA ASP A 158 -10.98 -0.16 9.89
C ASP A 158 -9.69 0.32 9.22
N ALA A 159 -8.70 -0.56 9.07
CA ALA A 159 -7.52 -0.29 8.25
C ALA A 159 -7.03 -1.55 7.55
N SER A 160 -6.72 -1.42 6.26
CA SER A 160 -6.28 -2.51 5.40
C SER A 160 -5.00 -2.14 4.66
N PHE A 161 -4.07 -3.08 4.53
CA PHE A 161 -2.94 -3.03 3.60
C PHE A 161 -3.06 -4.14 2.56
N VAL A 162 -2.93 -3.79 1.28
CA VAL A 162 -2.88 -4.74 0.17
C VAL A 162 -1.66 -4.43 -0.67
N TYR A 163 -0.76 -5.41 -0.81
CA TYR A 163 0.44 -5.29 -1.63
C TYR A 163 0.28 -6.06 -2.95
N LEU A 164 0.68 -5.44 -4.05
CA LEU A 164 0.66 -5.99 -5.41
C LEU A 164 2.07 -5.83 -6.03
N GLY A 165 2.67 -6.91 -6.50
CA GLY A 165 4.08 -6.96 -6.89
C GLY A 165 4.36 -7.22 -8.38
N GLU A 166 3.34 -7.47 -9.22
CA GLU A 166 3.56 -7.89 -10.61
C GLU A 166 4.31 -6.82 -11.45
N THR A 167 4.15 -5.53 -11.13
CA THR A 167 4.83 -4.43 -11.82
C THR A 167 6.35 -4.48 -11.66
N ASP A 168 6.83 -4.68 -10.44
CA ASP A 168 8.25 -4.83 -10.12
C ASP A 168 8.86 -6.05 -10.82
N GLU A 169 8.21 -7.22 -10.70
CA GLU A 169 8.63 -8.46 -11.37
C GLU A 169 8.76 -8.27 -12.89
N ALA A 170 7.78 -7.63 -13.52
CA ALA A 170 7.80 -7.37 -14.95
C ALA A 170 8.92 -6.41 -15.35
N ALA A 171 9.16 -5.36 -14.56
CA ALA A 171 10.26 -4.43 -14.83
C ALA A 171 11.63 -5.09 -14.68
N HIS A 172 11.81 -5.97 -13.68
CA HIS A 172 13.03 -6.76 -13.53
C HIS A 172 13.30 -7.68 -14.72
N LEU A 173 12.27 -8.36 -15.23
CA LEU A 173 12.42 -9.36 -16.28
C LEU A 173 12.56 -8.75 -17.69
N TYR A 174 11.87 -7.63 -17.95
CA TYR A 174 11.71 -7.09 -19.30
C TYR A 174 12.13 -5.63 -19.46
N GLY A 175 12.28 -4.90 -18.35
CA GLY A 175 12.62 -3.48 -18.33
C GLY A 175 11.43 -2.57 -18.02
N GLY A 176 11.70 -1.41 -17.40
CA GLY A 176 10.69 -0.45 -16.95
C GLY A 176 9.97 0.31 -18.08
N THR A 177 10.41 0.17 -19.33
CA THR A 177 9.72 0.72 -20.52
C THR A 177 9.18 -0.35 -21.47
N SER A 178 9.18 -1.62 -21.03
CA SER A 178 8.73 -2.75 -21.85
C SER A 178 7.21 -2.83 -22.00
N SER A 179 6.76 -3.56 -23.02
CA SER A 179 5.33 -3.85 -23.21
C SER A 179 4.76 -4.73 -22.10
N GLU A 180 5.60 -5.58 -21.51
CA GLU A 180 5.30 -6.50 -20.43
C GLU A 180 5.06 -5.75 -19.13
N TYR A 181 5.92 -4.77 -18.81
CA TYR A 181 5.73 -3.84 -17.70
C TYR A 181 4.45 -3.02 -17.85
N ALA A 182 4.19 -2.47 -19.06
CA ALA A 182 2.96 -1.75 -19.35
C ALA A 182 1.72 -2.65 -19.16
N ALA A 183 1.78 -3.91 -19.61
CA ALA A 183 0.69 -4.86 -19.44
C ALA A 183 0.50 -5.29 -17.97
N ALA A 184 1.58 -5.41 -17.19
CA ALA A 184 1.52 -5.66 -15.75
C ALA A 184 0.86 -4.48 -15.00
N THR A 185 1.26 -3.25 -15.35
CA THR A 185 0.66 -2.02 -14.82
C THR A 185 -0.86 -2.00 -15.04
N GLN A 186 -1.32 -2.33 -16.25
CA GLN A 186 -2.75 -2.42 -16.54
C GLN A 186 -3.48 -3.49 -15.73
N ARG A 187 -2.86 -4.65 -15.47
CA ARG A 187 -3.46 -5.72 -14.65
C ARG A 187 -3.54 -5.31 -13.19
N VAL A 188 -2.47 -4.75 -12.63
CA VAL A 188 -2.45 -4.22 -11.27
C VAL A 188 -3.47 -3.09 -11.09
N ASP A 189 -3.61 -2.20 -12.07
CA ASP A 189 -4.65 -1.16 -12.05
C ASP A 189 -6.07 -1.75 -12.06
N GLN A 190 -6.31 -2.86 -12.76
CA GLN A 190 -7.59 -3.59 -12.69
C GLN A 190 -7.85 -4.18 -11.29
N HIS A 191 -6.81 -4.63 -10.59
CA HIS A 191 -6.92 -5.05 -9.19
C HIS A 191 -7.28 -3.87 -8.29
N LEU A 192 -6.60 -2.73 -8.44
CA LEU A 192 -6.91 -1.48 -7.74
C LEU A 192 -8.36 -1.03 -7.99
N ALA A 193 -8.82 -1.05 -9.25
CA ALA A 193 -10.20 -0.69 -9.62
C ALA A 193 -11.24 -1.52 -8.86
N ARG A 194 -11.01 -2.84 -8.74
CA ARG A 194 -11.90 -3.77 -8.03
C ARG A 194 -11.93 -3.49 -6.54
N LEU A 195 -10.78 -3.22 -5.93
CA LEU A 195 -10.65 -2.90 -4.51
C LEU A 195 -11.33 -1.56 -4.18
N ALA A 196 -11.06 -0.52 -4.96
CA ALA A 196 -11.70 0.79 -4.84
C ALA A 196 -13.23 0.67 -4.98
N SER A 197 -13.71 -0.07 -5.99
CA SER A 197 -15.15 -0.31 -6.19
C SER A 197 -15.80 -1.02 -4.99
N ALA A 198 -15.07 -1.93 -4.33
CA ALA A 198 -15.60 -2.63 -3.16
C ALA A 198 -15.82 -1.67 -1.98
N VAL A 199 -14.88 -0.76 -1.71
CA VAL A 199 -15.02 0.22 -0.62
C VAL A 199 -15.97 1.37 -0.97
N THR A 200 -16.08 1.77 -2.24
CA THR A 200 -17.13 2.69 -2.71
C THR A 200 -18.51 2.10 -2.45
N ARG A 201 -18.71 0.80 -2.72
CA ARG A 201 -19.98 0.15 -2.42
C ARG A 201 -20.26 0.12 -0.92
N ARG A 202 -19.24 -0.14 -0.08
CA ARG A 202 -19.41 -0.09 1.37
C ARG A 202 -19.78 1.29 1.90
N SER A 203 -19.23 2.36 1.31
CA SER A 203 -19.54 3.72 1.74
C SER A 203 -21.02 4.08 1.55
N VAL A 204 -21.70 3.41 0.61
CA VAL A 204 -23.16 3.48 0.40
C VAL A 204 -23.89 2.48 1.30
N ASP A 205 -23.55 1.19 1.19
CA ASP A 205 -24.33 0.09 1.78
C ASP A 205 -24.27 0.05 3.32
N HIS A 206 -23.21 0.61 3.92
CA HIS A 206 -22.94 0.54 5.37
C HIS A 206 -22.79 1.90 6.07
N ASP A 207 -23.08 3.00 5.38
CA ASP A 207 -22.89 4.36 5.91
C ASP A 207 -21.44 4.62 6.39
N GLU A 208 -20.47 4.08 5.65
CA GLU A 208 -19.06 4.19 5.97
C GLU A 208 -18.38 5.35 5.24
N GLU A 209 -17.26 5.81 5.79
CA GLU A 209 -16.35 6.76 5.14
C GLU A 209 -15.00 6.06 4.94
N TRP A 210 -14.57 5.93 3.69
CA TRP A 210 -13.34 5.25 3.32
C TRP A 210 -12.32 6.20 2.75
N VAL A 211 -11.06 6.05 3.14
CA VAL A 211 -9.92 6.62 2.43
C VAL A 211 -9.24 5.48 1.68
N VAL A 212 -9.12 5.64 0.36
CA VAL A 212 -8.27 4.79 -0.47
C VAL A 212 -6.97 5.53 -0.68
N ALA A 213 -5.86 4.90 -0.32
CA ALA A 213 -4.51 5.41 -0.52
C ALA A 213 -3.74 4.45 -1.42
N VAL A 214 -2.94 4.98 -2.35
CA VAL A 214 -2.09 4.21 -3.27
C VAL A 214 -0.68 4.77 -3.25
N THR A 215 0.33 3.91 -3.19
CA THR A 215 1.74 4.31 -3.16
C THR A 215 2.64 3.25 -3.81
N THR A 216 3.89 3.62 -4.01
CA THR A 216 4.99 2.75 -4.48
C THR A 216 6.22 3.01 -3.60
N ASP A 217 7.09 2.03 -3.50
CA ASP A 217 8.33 2.07 -2.72
C ASP A 217 9.56 2.48 -3.56
N HIS A 218 9.48 2.34 -4.88
CA HIS A 218 10.46 2.87 -5.85
C HIS A 218 9.90 2.84 -7.28
N GLY A 219 10.72 3.26 -8.24
CA GLY A 219 10.50 2.99 -9.66
C GLY A 219 11.60 2.08 -10.25
N HIS A 220 11.74 2.11 -11.57
CA HIS A 220 12.68 1.30 -12.34
C HIS A 220 13.38 2.09 -13.44
N VAL A 221 14.63 1.76 -13.75
CA VAL A 221 15.29 2.24 -14.97
C VAL A 221 14.69 1.57 -16.21
N ASP A 222 14.99 2.13 -17.39
CA ASP A 222 14.38 1.69 -18.65
C ASP A 222 14.68 0.22 -18.97
N GLU A 223 15.92 -0.24 -18.72
CA GLU A 223 16.36 -1.63 -18.92
C GLU A 223 15.90 -2.59 -17.82
N GLY A 224 15.36 -2.08 -16.71
CA GLY A 224 15.05 -2.87 -15.52
C GLY A 224 16.14 -2.78 -14.45
N GLY A 225 15.73 -2.95 -13.20
CA GLY A 225 16.56 -2.71 -12.01
C GLY A 225 16.29 -1.38 -11.28
N HIS A 226 16.66 -1.37 -10.00
CA HIS A 226 16.46 -0.29 -9.03
C HIS A 226 17.52 -0.37 -7.91
N GLY A 227 17.50 0.55 -6.93
CA GLY A 227 18.41 0.57 -5.78
C GLY A 227 19.36 1.77 -5.68
N TRP A 228 19.38 2.65 -6.70
CA TRP A 228 20.22 3.84 -6.78
C TRP A 228 19.42 5.15 -6.64
N ASP A 229 20.08 6.28 -6.87
CA ASP A 229 19.58 7.64 -6.65
C ASP A 229 18.97 8.31 -7.89
N ALA A 230 18.92 7.61 -9.03
CA ALA A 230 18.35 8.15 -10.26
C ALA A 230 16.90 8.63 -10.02
N PRO A 231 16.47 9.78 -10.59
CA PRO A 231 15.16 10.36 -10.31
C PRO A 231 13.98 9.42 -10.57
N VAL A 232 14.08 8.54 -11.56
CA VAL A 232 13.04 7.54 -11.86
C VAL A 232 12.90 6.47 -10.77
N LEU A 233 13.97 6.20 -10.03
CA LEU A 233 14.00 5.20 -8.94
C LEU A 233 13.50 5.79 -7.62
N THR A 234 13.84 7.05 -7.35
CA THR A 234 13.48 7.74 -6.10
C THR A 234 12.09 8.37 -6.14
N ARG A 235 11.51 8.60 -7.33
CA ARG A 235 10.18 9.19 -7.47
C ARG A 235 9.09 8.23 -7.00
N SER A 236 8.37 8.65 -5.98
CA SER A 236 7.20 7.98 -5.43
C SER A 236 6.09 9.01 -5.17
N PHE A 237 4.97 8.56 -4.60
CA PHE A 237 3.80 9.35 -4.34
C PHE A 237 2.90 8.70 -3.27
N LEU A 238 1.96 9.47 -2.74
CA LEU A 238 0.77 8.97 -2.07
C LEU A 238 -0.46 9.58 -2.74
N ALA A 239 -1.18 8.78 -3.53
CA ALA A 239 -2.46 9.18 -4.10
C ALA A 239 -3.56 8.84 -3.11
N THR A 240 -4.50 9.74 -2.87
CA THR A 240 -5.58 9.51 -1.90
C THR A 240 -6.91 9.96 -2.45
N VAL A 241 -7.99 9.25 -2.11
CA VAL A 241 -9.37 9.70 -2.33
C VAL A 241 -10.23 9.30 -1.14
N VAL A 242 -11.12 10.21 -0.72
CA VAL A 242 -12.13 9.97 0.30
C VAL A 242 -13.43 9.58 -0.38
N LEU A 243 -14.08 8.52 0.09
CA LEU A 243 -15.31 7.96 -0.43
C LEU A 243 -16.38 7.96 0.66
N ARG A 244 -17.48 8.67 0.43
CA ARG A 244 -18.62 8.77 1.35
C ARG A 244 -19.92 8.76 0.55
N ASP A 245 -20.84 7.85 0.87
CA ASP A 245 -22.12 7.72 0.15
C ASP A 245 -21.93 7.65 -1.38
N GLY A 246 -20.91 6.93 -1.83
CA GLY A 246 -20.56 6.79 -3.25
C GLY A 246 -19.93 8.04 -3.89
N VAL A 247 -19.77 9.14 -3.16
CA VAL A 247 -19.15 10.38 -3.62
C VAL A 247 -17.66 10.37 -3.31
N ALA A 248 -16.84 10.70 -4.31
CA ALA A 248 -15.40 10.84 -4.19
C ALA A 248 -14.99 12.30 -3.93
N GLY A 249 -13.97 12.50 -3.11
CA GLY A 249 -13.41 13.82 -2.84
C GLY A 249 -11.97 13.78 -2.29
N PRO A 250 -11.33 14.96 -2.17
CA PRO A 250 -9.97 15.07 -1.65
C PRO A 250 -9.89 14.73 -0.16
N LEU A 251 -8.72 14.27 0.27
CA LEU A 251 -8.40 14.16 1.69
C LEU A 251 -8.34 15.56 2.32
N PRO A 252 -9.13 15.84 3.38
CA PRO A 252 -9.05 17.13 4.06
C PRO A 252 -7.67 17.34 4.67
N GLU A 253 -7.15 18.57 4.57
CA GLU A 253 -5.88 18.98 5.21
C GLU A 253 -4.66 18.14 4.80
N ALA A 254 -4.67 17.61 3.56
CA ALA A 254 -3.50 16.91 3.02
C ALA A 254 -2.26 17.82 3.01
N PRO A 255 -1.08 17.32 3.44
CA PRO A 255 0.15 18.11 3.42
C PRO A 255 0.59 18.40 1.97
N GLU A 256 1.45 19.41 1.77
CA GLU A 256 1.93 19.76 0.42
C GLU A 256 2.90 18.72 -0.19
N ALA A 257 3.67 18.03 0.66
CA ALA A 257 4.61 17.00 0.26
C ALA A 257 4.80 15.98 1.39
N LEU A 258 5.22 14.75 1.04
CA LEU A 258 5.48 13.68 1.98
C LEU A 258 6.91 13.15 1.88
N ARG A 259 7.39 12.65 3.01
CA ARG A 259 8.56 11.78 3.09
C ARG A 259 8.14 10.36 3.45
N PRO A 260 8.88 9.31 3.04
CA PRO A 260 8.50 7.92 3.30
C PRO A 260 8.15 7.64 4.77
N GLU A 261 8.98 8.10 5.70
CA GLU A 261 8.82 7.94 7.15
C GLU A 261 7.71 8.80 7.77
N THR A 262 7.02 9.64 6.99
CA THR A 262 5.85 10.40 7.46
C THR A 262 4.52 9.79 7.00
N VAL A 263 4.56 8.82 6.07
CA VAL A 263 3.35 8.20 5.51
C VAL A 263 2.55 7.48 6.59
N ALA A 264 3.20 6.64 7.40
CA ALA A 264 2.51 5.89 8.46
C ALA A 264 1.80 6.82 9.48
N ASP A 265 2.40 7.97 9.82
CA ASP A 265 1.79 8.95 10.72
C ASP A 265 0.53 9.54 10.10
N LEU A 266 0.59 9.99 8.84
CA LEU A 266 -0.58 10.48 8.12
C LEU A 266 -1.70 9.43 8.06
N LEU A 267 -1.37 8.17 7.73
CA LEU A 267 -2.36 7.09 7.63
C LEU A 267 -3.04 6.81 8.98
N VAL A 268 -2.31 6.86 10.09
CA VAL A 268 -2.85 6.72 11.44
C VAL A 268 -3.76 7.92 11.75
N ASP A 269 -3.31 9.13 11.49
CA ASP A 269 -4.05 10.36 11.78
C ASP A 269 -5.36 10.43 10.99
N VAL A 270 -5.35 10.00 9.71
CA VAL A 270 -6.55 9.91 8.87
C VAL A 270 -7.63 9.01 9.47
N VAL A 271 -7.22 7.90 10.09
CA VAL A 271 -8.13 6.91 10.66
C VAL A 271 -8.61 7.30 12.06
N LEU A 272 -7.76 7.99 12.84
CA LEU A 272 -8.06 8.41 14.21
C LEU A 272 -8.79 9.76 14.27
N THR A 273 -8.64 10.62 13.27
CA THR A 273 -9.36 11.89 13.18
C THR A 273 -10.79 11.64 12.70
N PRO A 274 -11.82 12.11 13.42
CA PRO A 274 -13.21 11.94 12.98
C PRO A 274 -13.47 12.56 11.61
N GLY A 275 -14.34 11.94 10.82
CA GLY A 275 -14.85 12.55 9.59
C GLY A 275 -15.61 13.86 9.88
N THR A 276 -15.43 14.86 9.02
CA THR A 276 -16.22 16.09 9.07
C THR A 276 -17.64 15.77 8.64
N THR A 277 -18.62 15.97 9.53
CA THR A 277 -20.04 15.95 9.17
C THR A 277 -20.36 17.24 8.41
N SER A 278 -20.49 17.16 7.09
CA SER A 278 -21.21 18.18 6.30
C SER A 278 -22.64 17.74 6.08
#